data_AF-A0A1S8FB03-F1
#
_entry.id   AF-A0A1S8FB03-F1
#
_cell.length_a   1.000
_cell.length_b   1.000
_cell.length_c   1.000
_cell.angle_alpha   90.00
_cell.angle_beta   90.00
_cell.angle_gamma   90.00
#
_symmetry.space_group_name_H-M   'P 1'
#
loop_
_entity.id
_entity.type
_entity.pdbx_description
1 polymer ?
#
loop_
_entity_poly.entity_id
_entity_poly.type
_entity_poly.pdbx_seq_one_letter_code
_entity_poly.pdbx_strand_id
1 'polypeptide(L)' 'MAAVQPLTLSKVNDGVYRVLAGTGDHVGNLKLIGGQWKFKAIGYDSQGEVIPGGGPLTDRHNTTFASLDESLIATALAPD' A
#
# COMPACT_ATOMS: atom_id res chain seq x y z
N MET A 1 -2.07 -9.26 19.47
CA MET A 1 -2.29 -7.97 18.79
C MET A 1 -1.09 -7.75 17.88
N ALA A 2 -1.22 -8.04 16.59
CA ALA A 2 -0.15 -7.72 15.65
C ALA A 2 0.02 -6.20 15.68
N ALA A 3 1.23 -5.72 15.99
CA ALA A 3 1.51 -4.30 15.97
C ALA A 3 1.19 -3.78 14.56
N VAL A 4 0.42 -2.69 14.46
CA VAL A 4 0.26 -1.95 13.21
C VAL A 4 1.67 -1.62 12.73
N GLN A 5 2.11 -2.29 11.68
CA GLN A 5 3.43 -1.99 11.11
C GLN A 5 3.35 -0.57 10.56
N PRO A 6 4.30 0.32 10.91
CA PRO A 6 4.27 1.67 10.39
C PRO A 6 4.35 1.61 8.87
N LEU A 7 3.37 2.22 8.19
CA LEU A 7 3.39 2.40 6.75
C LEU A 7 3.78 3.84 6.45
N THR A 8 4.63 4.01 5.44
CA THR A 8 5.03 5.34 4.95
C THR A 8 4.73 5.48 3.46
N LEU A 9 4.50 6.72 3.02
CA LEU A 9 4.22 7.06 1.64
C LEU A 9 5.41 7.74 0.97
N SER A 10 5.85 7.19 -0.16
CA SER A 10 6.86 7.81 -1.02
C SER A 10 6.21 8.25 -2.33
N LYS A 11 6.23 9.56 -2.60
CA LYS A 11 5.69 10.12 -3.84
C LYS A 11 6.42 9.57 -5.07
N VAL A 12 5.68 9.11 -6.06
CA VAL A 12 6.21 8.79 -7.41
C VAL A 12 5.82 9.91 -8.37
N ASN A 13 4.55 10.32 -8.34
CA ASN A 13 4.02 11.46 -9.07
C ASN A 13 2.72 11.94 -8.39
N ASP A 14 2.03 12.92 -8.97
CA ASP A 14 0.82 13.51 -8.37
C ASP A 14 -0.35 12.53 -8.20
N GLY A 15 -0.38 11.44 -8.97
CA GLY A 15 -1.42 10.42 -8.90
C GLY A 15 -0.97 9.09 -8.33
N VAL A 16 0.29 8.95 -7.91
CA VAL A 16 0.86 7.67 -7.45
C VAL A 16 1.84 7.86 -6.29
N TYR A 17 1.60 7.13 -5.21
CA TYR A 17 2.52 7.00 -4.06
C TYR A 17 2.82 5.53 -3.83
N ARG A 18 4.08 5.20 -3.54
CA ARG A 18 4.46 3.88 -3.01
C ARG A 18 4.10 3.82 -1.54
N VAL A 19 3.59 2.68 -1.11
CA VAL A 19 3.38 2.34 0.30
C VAL A 19 4.51 1.43 0.71
N LEU A 20 5.27 1.86 1.71
CA LEU A 20 6.42 1.15 2.25
C LEU A 20 6.09 0.65 3.65
N ALA A 21 6.44 -0.60 3.94
CA ALA A 21 6.42 -1.14 5.30
C ALA A 21 7.51 -0.49 6.15
N GLY A 22 7.44 -0.67 7.48
CA GLY A 22 8.42 -0.11 8.42
C GLY A 22 9.87 -0.58 8.18
N THR A 23 10.03 -1.70 7.48
CA THR A 23 11.31 -2.24 7.01
C THR A 23 11.84 -1.57 5.73
N GLY A 24 11.05 -0.71 5.10
CA GLY A 24 11.32 -0.10 3.79
C GLY A 24 10.82 -0.91 2.60
N ASP A 25 10.26 -2.10 2.83
CA ASP A 25 9.75 -2.97 1.75
C ASP A 25 8.53 -2.35 1.07
N HIS A 26 8.52 -2.38 -0.26
CA HIS A 26 7.38 -1.89 -1.04
C HIS A 26 6.25 -2.93 -1.05
N VAL A 27 5.10 -2.56 -0.50
CA VAL A 27 3.94 -3.47 -0.33
C VAL A 27 2.75 -3.12 -1.23
N GLY A 28 2.82 -1.99 -1.93
CA GLY A 28 1.77 -1.56 -2.85
C GLY A 28 1.87 -0.09 -3.23
N ASN A 29 0.93 0.34 -4.06
CA ASN A 29 0.82 1.74 -4.46
C ASN A 29 -0.57 2.29 -4.10
N LEU A 30 -0.64 3.56 -3.71
CA LEU A 30 -1.87 4.34 -3.80
C LEU A 30 -1.92 5.00 -5.16
N LYS A 31 -3.01 4.78 -5.89
CA LYS A 31 -3.27 5.40 -7.19
C LYS A 31 -4.53 6.24 -7.13
N LEU A 32 -4.47 7.49 -7.61
CA LEU A 32 -5.63 8.34 -7.77
C LEU A 32 -6.39 7.92 -9.03
N ILE A 33 -7.58 7.36 -8.85
CA ILE A 33 -8.41 6.83 -9.94
C ILE A 33 -9.84 7.34 -9.74
N GLY A 34 -10.30 8.19 -10.67
CA GLY A 34 -11.65 8.77 -10.59
C GLY A 34 -11.85 9.67 -9.37
N GLY A 35 -10.81 10.39 -8.93
CA GLY A 35 -10.86 11.28 -7.77
C GLY A 35 -10.73 10.58 -6.41
N GLN A 36 -10.52 9.26 -6.39
CA GLN A 36 -10.37 8.47 -5.16
C GLN A 36 -9.03 7.74 -5.14
N TRP A 37 -8.36 7.73 -3.99
CA TRP A 37 -7.14 6.97 -3.81
C TRP A 37 -7.47 5.50 -3.63
N LYS A 38 -6.84 4.62 -4.41
CA LYS A 38 -7.03 3.17 -4.32
C LYS A 38 -5.70 2.50 -4.04
N PHE A 39 -5.68 1.66 -3.01
CA PHE A 39 -4.54 0.79 -2.73
C PHE A 39 -4.47 -0.34 -3.76
N LYS A 40 -3.29 -0.51 -4.33
CA LYS A 40 -2.95 -1.56 -5.28
C LYS A 40 -1.80 -2.34 -4.67
N ALA A 41 -2.12 -3.44 -4.02
CA ALA A 41 -1.14 -4.37 -3.46
C ALA A 41 -0.12 -4.77 -4.54
N ILE A 42 1.15 -4.85 -4.13
CA ILE A 42 2.27 -5.31 -4.95
C ILE A 42 3.06 -6.30 -4.12
N GLY A 43 3.23 -7.50 -4.66
CA GLY A 43 4.17 -8.49 -4.16
C GLY A 43 5.41 -8.55 -5.04
N TYR A 44 6.39 -9.30 -4.57
CA TYR A 44 7.59 -9.65 -5.31
C TYR A 44 7.80 -11.16 -5.17
N ASP A 45 8.17 -11.83 -6.25
CA ASP A 45 8.59 -13.23 -6.20
C ASP A 45 10.05 -13.37 -5.74
N SER A 46 10.57 -14.60 -5.72
CA SER A 46 11.96 -14.89 -5.32
C SER A 46 13.03 -14.30 -6.26
N GLN A 47 12.65 -13.91 -7.49
CA GLN A 47 13.53 -13.27 -8.45
C GLN A 47 13.41 -11.74 -8.41
N GLY A 48 12.52 -11.20 -7.57
CA GLY A 48 12.22 -9.78 -7.50
C GLY A 48 11.28 -9.29 -8.60
N GLU A 49 10.58 -10.21 -9.28
CA GLU A 49 9.58 -9.85 -10.27
C GLU A 49 8.29 -9.38 -9.58
N VAL A 50 7.67 -8.35 -10.14
CA VAL A 50 6.45 -7.75 -9.58
C VAL A 50 5.28 -8.72 -9.75
N ILE A 51 4.56 -8.96 -8.66
CA ILE A 51 3.27 -9.67 -8.65
C ILE A 51 2.16 -8.64 -8.40
N PRO A 52 1.44 -8.19 -9.44
CA PRO A 52 0.35 -7.24 -9.29
C PRO A 52 -0.79 -7.84 -8.48
N GLY A 53 -1.24 -7.11 -7.46
CA GLY A 53 -2.30 -7.60 -6.59
C GLY A 53 -1.86 -8.64 -5.57
N GLY A 54 -0.61 -9.13 -5.61
CA GLY A 54 -0.07 -10.05 -4.62
C GLY A 54 0.63 -9.35 -3.45
N GLY A 55 1.38 -10.14 -2.68
CA GLY A 55 2.20 -9.67 -1.57
C GLY A 55 1.47 -9.65 -0.22
N PRO A 56 2.14 -9.10 0.82
CA PRO A 56 1.65 -9.18 2.21
C PRO A 56 0.29 -8.53 2.46
N LEU A 57 -0.13 -7.61 1.59
CA LEU A 57 -1.37 -6.84 1.72
C LEU A 57 -2.38 -7.14 0.59
N THR A 58 -2.30 -8.33 -0.01
CA THR A 58 -3.20 -8.77 -1.08
C THR A 58 -4.69 -8.63 -0.71
N ASP A 59 -5.05 -8.97 0.53
CA ASP A 59 -6.45 -8.94 1.00
C ASP A 59 -7.01 -7.52 1.13
N ARG A 60 -6.14 -6.51 1.12
CA ARG A 60 -6.51 -5.10 1.18
C ARG A 60 -6.48 -4.44 -0.19
N HIS A 61 -6.27 -5.20 -1.27
CA HIS A 61 -6.29 -4.69 -2.63
C HIS A 61 -7.62 -3.99 -2.94
N ASN A 62 -7.55 -2.85 -3.63
CA ASN A 62 -8.65 -1.93 -3.91
C ASN A 62 -9.25 -1.18 -2.70
N THR A 63 -8.71 -1.32 -1.48
CA THR A 63 -9.09 -0.46 -0.36
C THR A 63 -8.96 1.01 -0.76
N THR A 64 -9.97 1.80 -0.47
CA THR A 64 -10.07 3.16 -0.94
C THR A 64 -9.92 4.20 0.16
N PHE A 65 -9.33 5.33 -0.17
CA PHE A 65 -9.09 6.43 0.75
C PHE A 65 -9.54 7.75 0.13
N ALA A 66 -10.08 8.65 0.97
CA ALA A 66 -10.45 10.00 0.58
C ALA A 66 -9.23 10.94 0.50
N SER A 67 -8.18 10.66 1.26
CA SER A 67 -6.96 11.45 1.37
C SER A 67 -5.74 10.54 1.58
N LEU A 68 -4.54 11.11 1.44
CA LEU A 68 -3.26 10.43 1.70
C LEU A 68 -2.84 10.59 3.18
N ASP A 69 -3.70 10.18 4.11
CA ASP A 69 -3.39 10.19 5.54
C ASP A 69 -2.74 8.87 5.96
N GLU A 70 -1.45 8.93 6.31
CA GLU A 70 -0.64 7.75 6.63
C GLU A 70 -1.18 6.95 7.82
N SER A 71 -1.79 7.62 8.81
CA SER A 71 -2.32 6.95 10.00
C SER A 71 -3.61 6.18 9.68
N LEU A 72 -4.51 6.78 8.89
CA LEU A 72 -5.72 6.12 8.41
C LEU A 72 -5.38 4.96 7.47
N ILE A 73 -4.40 5.16 6.58
CA ILE A 73 -3.92 4.12 5.67
C ILE A 73 -3.28 2.96 6.45
N ALA A 74 -2.39 3.24 7.39
CA ALA A 74 -1.77 2.21 8.23
C ALA A 74 -2.81 1.39 9.00
N THR A 75 -3.83 2.06 9.55
CA THR A 75 -4.91 1.39 10.29
C THR A 75 -5.75 0.50 9.36
N ALA A 76 -6.15 1.00 8.19
CA ALA A 76 -6.98 0.24 7.25
C ALA A 76 -6.24 -0.92 6.57
N LEU A 77 -4.92 -0.82 6.44
CA LEU A 77 -4.08 -1.84 5.80
C LEU A 77 -3.40 -2.79 6.80
N ALA A 78 -3.54 -2.57 8.12
CA ALA A 78 -2.97 -3.45 9.13
C ALA A 78 -3.55 -4.87 9.02
N PRO A 79 -2.72 -5.93 8.99
CA PRO A 79 -3.21 -7.30 9.00
C PRO A 79 -4.08 -7.57 10.25
N ASP A 80 -5.08 -8.44 10.12
CA ASP A 80 -5.91 -8.91 11.24
C ASP A 80 -5.10 -9.68 12.30
#